data_AF-A0A950LPV1-F1
#
_entry.id   AF-A0A950LPV1-F1
#
_cell.length_a   1.000
_cell.length_b   1.000
_cell.length_c   1.000
_cell.angle_alpha   90.00
_cell.angle_beta   90.00
_cell.angle_gamma   90.00
#
_symmetry.space_group_name_H-M   'P 1'
#
loop_
_entity.id
_entity.type
_entity.pdbx_description
1 polymer ?
#
loop_
_entity_poly.entity_id
_entity_poly.type
_entity_poly.pdbx_seq_one_letter_code
_entity_poly.pdbx_strand_id
1 'polypeptide(L)'
;MKKLINRPENVVREMMQGFVAMHGGLVLIPEHHVLLRADADEVRNRQVALISGGGSGHEPAHGGYVGAGMLSAAVAGEVFTSPTPDSVFAAIQATGGEPGVLLIVKNYTGDRLNFGLAAEMARAEGIPVEIVVVSDDVALAGTQQYAGARGIAGTVLVHKVAGAAAAEGKDLADVAAIA
;
A
#
# COMPACT_ATOMS: atom_id res chain seq x y z
N MET A 1 -7.30 -31.45 6.70
CA MET A 1 -7.04 -30.19 5.97
C MET A 1 -7.82 -29.08 6.66
N LYS A 2 -7.20 -27.95 7.04
CA LYS A 2 -7.88 -26.84 7.80
C LYS A 2 -8.01 -25.53 7.02
N LYS A 3 -7.43 -25.44 5.81
CA LYS A 3 -7.40 -24.24 4.97
C LYS A 3 -8.08 -24.54 3.63
N LEU A 4 -8.88 -23.59 3.14
CA LEU A 4 -9.50 -23.64 1.83
C LEU A 4 -8.57 -22.97 0.81
N ILE A 5 -7.63 -23.73 0.26
CA ILE A 5 -6.67 -23.25 -0.74
C ILE A 5 -6.48 -24.33 -1.81
N ASN A 6 -6.10 -23.92 -3.03
CA ASN A 6 -5.64 -24.84 -4.06
C ASN A 6 -4.17 -25.19 -3.81
N ARG A 7 -3.27 -24.58 -4.59
CA ARG A 7 -1.82 -24.73 -4.41
C ARG A 7 -1.28 -23.60 -3.53
N PRO A 8 -0.46 -23.89 -2.49
CA PRO A 8 0.07 -22.86 -1.60
C PRO A 8 0.76 -21.70 -2.32
N GLU A 9 1.50 -21.98 -3.39
CA GLU A 9 2.21 -20.98 -4.20
C GLU A 9 1.29 -20.03 -4.96
N ASN A 10 0.01 -20.38 -5.14
CA ASN A 10 -0.96 -19.57 -5.87
C ASN A 10 -1.89 -18.78 -4.93
N VAL A 11 -1.78 -18.96 -3.61
CA VAL A 11 -2.80 -18.48 -2.66
C VAL A 11 -3.05 -16.97 -2.77
N VAL A 12 -1.99 -16.17 -2.90
CA VAL A 12 -2.10 -14.71 -3.01
C VAL A 12 -2.74 -14.33 -4.35
N ARG A 13 -2.24 -14.90 -5.45
CA ARG A 13 -2.75 -14.61 -6.78
C ARG A 13 -4.22 -14.97 -6.95
N GLU A 14 -4.61 -16.18 -6.52
CA GLU A 14 -6.00 -16.66 -6.59
C GLU A 14 -6.94 -15.80 -5.72
N MET A 15 -6.48 -15.40 -4.53
CA MET A 15 -7.22 -14.48 -3.65
C MET A 15 -7.46 -13.13 -4.33
N MET A 16 -6.42 -12.52 -4.92
CA MET A 16 -6.54 -11.23 -5.59
C MET A 16 -7.43 -11.29 -6.84
N GLN A 17 -7.34 -12.37 -7.61
CA GLN A 17 -8.26 -12.63 -8.73
C GLN A 17 -9.71 -12.72 -8.25
N GLY A 18 -9.96 -13.38 -7.12
CA GLY A 18 -11.28 -13.41 -6.49
C GLY A 18 -11.76 -12.01 -6.08
N PHE A 19 -10.88 -11.19 -5.49
CA PHE A 19 -11.19 -9.79 -5.14
C PHE A 19 -11.64 -8.97 -6.36
N VAL A 20 -10.88 -9.04 -7.46
CA VAL A 20 -11.24 -8.34 -8.72
C VAL A 20 -12.56 -8.86 -9.30
N ALA A 21 -12.78 -10.18 -9.28
CA ALA A 21 -14.03 -10.77 -9.79
C ALA A 21 -15.27 -10.32 -8.99
N MET A 22 -15.12 -10.04 -7.70
CA MET A 22 -16.22 -9.62 -6.81
C MET A 22 -16.42 -8.10 -6.77
N HIS A 23 -15.41 -7.31 -7.14
CA HIS A 23 -15.40 -5.86 -7.00
C HIS A 23 -14.98 -5.17 -8.31
N GLY A 24 -15.96 -4.78 -9.14
CA GLY A 24 -15.71 -4.14 -10.44
C GLY A 24 -15.00 -2.77 -10.39
N GLY A 25 -14.79 -2.20 -9.20
CA GLY A 25 -14.00 -0.99 -8.98
C GLY A 25 -12.50 -1.25 -8.79
N LEU A 26 -12.05 -2.50 -8.90
CA LEU A 26 -10.65 -2.90 -8.73
C LEU A 26 -10.11 -3.55 -10.00
N VAL A 27 -8.83 -3.34 -10.27
CA VAL A 27 -8.08 -4.06 -11.30
C VAL A 27 -6.75 -4.56 -10.75
N LEU A 28 -6.19 -5.60 -11.37
CA LEU A 28 -4.93 -6.23 -11.00
C LEU A 28 -3.87 -5.88 -12.05
N ILE A 29 -2.69 -5.43 -11.62
CA ILE A 29 -1.55 -5.29 -12.55
C ILE A 29 -1.08 -6.70 -12.95
N PRO A 30 -0.93 -7.01 -14.26
CA PRO A 30 -0.35 -8.29 -14.67
C PRO A 30 1.03 -8.51 -14.05
N GLU A 31 1.33 -9.77 -13.68
CA GLU A 31 2.64 -10.20 -13.15
C GLU A 31 3.06 -9.61 -11.79
N HIS A 32 2.31 -8.62 -11.28
CA HIS A 32 2.50 -8.06 -9.95
C HIS A 32 1.29 -8.35 -9.05
N HIS A 33 1.56 -8.61 -7.77
CA HIS A 33 0.52 -8.69 -6.75
C HIS A 33 0.10 -7.26 -6.33
N VAL A 34 -0.48 -6.51 -7.26
CA VAL A 34 -0.92 -5.11 -7.05
C VAL A 34 -2.38 -4.94 -7.42
N LEU A 35 -3.22 -4.62 -6.44
CA LEU A 35 -4.59 -4.14 -6.67
C LEU A 35 -4.56 -2.61 -6.77
N LEU A 36 -5.25 -2.06 -7.76
CA LEU A 36 -5.48 -0.62 -7.88
C LEU A 36 -6.95 -0.34 -8.17
N ARG A 37 -7.36 0.91 -7.96
CA ARG A 37 -8.68 1.38 -8.38
C ARG A 37 -8.81 1.29 -9.90
N ALA A 38 -9.98 0.87 -10.38
CA ALA A 38 -10.26 0.80 -11.81
C ALA A 38 -10.23 2.18 -12.51
N ASP A 39 -10.44 3.26 -11.75
CA ASP A 39 -10.39 4.66 -12.22
C ASP A 39 -9.03 5.33 -12.00
N ALA A 40 -7.95 4.57 -11.71
CA ALA A 40 -6.64 5.13 -11.36
C ALA A 40 -6.10 6.14 -12.38
N ASP A 41 -6.21 5.84 -13.68
CA ASP A 41 -5.76 6.74 -14.75
C ASP A 41 -6.54 8.06 -14.79
N GLU A 42 -7.82 8.04 -14.42
CA GLU A 42 -8.67 9.23 -14.39
C GLU A 42 -8.33 10.17 -13.22
N VAL A 43 -7.85 9.60 -12.11
CA VAL A 43 -7.66 10.33 -10.85
C VAL A 43 -6.21 10.67 -10.53
N ARG A 44 -5.22 10.01 -11.17
CA ARG A 44 -3.78 10.19 -10.86
C ARG A 44 -3.27 11.63 -10.97
N ASN A 45 -3.89 12.47 -11.80
CA ASN A 45 -3.53 13.89 -11.95
C ASN A 45 -4.44 14.85 -11.17
N ARG A 46 -5.35 14.33 -10.33
CA ARG A 46 -6.33 15.15 -9.58
C ARG A 46 -6.04 15.21 -8.09
N GLN A 47 -5.31 14.24 -7.55
CA GLN A 47 -5.03 14.12 -6.13
C GLN A 47 -3.76 13.32 -5.90
N VAL A 48 -3.18 13.44 -4.70
CA VAL A 48 -2.08 12.58 -4.23
C VAL A 48 -2.52 11.13 -4.27
N ALA A 49 -1.71 10.25 -4.85
CA ALA A 49 -1.99 8.81 -4.80
C ALA A 49 -1.53 8.23 -3.47
N LEU A 50 -2.37 7.40 -2.84
CA LEU A 50 -2.01 6.69 -1.63
C LEU A 50 -1.74 5.22 -1.93
N ILE A 51 -0.57 4.74 -1.54
CA ILE A 51 -0.19 3.34 -1.72
C ILE A 51 0.23 2.76 -0.37
N SER A 52 -0.25 1.55 -0.09
CA SER A 52 0.23 0.77 1.06
C SER A 52 0.45 -0.68 0.65
N GLY A 53 1.12 -1.45 1.48
CA GLY A 53 1.34 -2.86 1.21
C GLY A 53 1.92 -3.61 2.40
N GLY A 54 2.27 -4.86 2.12
CA GLY A 54 2.91 -5.79 3.07
C GLY A 54 2.57 -7.22 2.70
N GLY A 55 2.98 -8.15 3.55
CA GLY A 55 2.66 -9.57 3.35
C GLY A 55 1.17 -9.87 3.43
N SER A 56 0.71 -10.80 2.59
CA SER A 56 -0.64 -11.36 2.68
C SER A 56 -0.88 -12.11 4.00
N GLY A 57 -2.16 -12.36 4.31
CA GLY A 57 -2.59 -12.99 5.56
C GLY A 57 -3.08 -11.99 6.61
N HIS A 58 -3.24 -10.72 6.23
CA HIS A 58 -3.81 -9.65 7.06
C HIS A 58 -5.11 -9.10 6.47
N GLU A 59 -5.71 -9.79 5.49
CA GLU A 59 -6.93 -9.35 4.82
C GLU A 59 -8.03 -9.00 5.85
N PRO A 60 -8.73 -7.85 5.69
CA PRO A 60 -8.81 -7.01 4.49
C PRO A 60 -7.60 -6.07 4.26
N ALA A 61 -6.64 -6.02 5.18
CA ALA A 61 -5.43 -5.20 5.01
C ALA A 61 -4.54 -5.80 3.89
N HIS A 62 -4.27 -5.10 2.77
CA HIS A 62 -4.72 -3.74 2.43
C HIS A 62 -5.64 -3.67 1.21
N GLY A 63 -5.82 -4.78 0.48
CA GLY A 63 -6.65 -4.83 -0.74
C GLY A 63 -8.10 -4.39 -0.53
N GLY A 64 -8.65 -4.60 0.66
CA GLY A 64 -10.01 -4.15 1.03
C GLY A 64 -10.14 -2.65 1.28
N TYR A 65 -9.03 -1.91 1.27
CA TYR A 65 -9.00 -0.46 1.49
C TYR A 65 -8.65 0.34 0.23
N VAL A 66 -8.60 -0.33 -0.93
CA VAL A 66 -8.42 0.32 -2.24
C VAL A 66 -9.75 0.89 -2.71
N GLY A 67 -9.81 2.20 -2.93
CA GLY A 67 -11.06 2.90 -3.26
C GLY A 67 -10.99 4.41 -3.07
N ALA A 68 -12.02 5.10 -3.54
CA ALA A 68 -12.14 6.56 -3.40
C ALA A 68 -12.09 6.99 -1.92
N GLY A 69 -11.27 8.00 -1.61
CA GLY A 69 -11.10 8.52 -0.25
C GLY A 69 -10.28 7.62 0.70
N MET A 70 -9.61 6.59 0.17
CA MET A 70 -8.65 5.72 0.87
C MET A 70 -7.42 5.46 -0.03
N LEU A 71 -7.06 4.20 -0.31
CA LEU A 71 -5.87 3.86 -1.09
C LEU A 71 -6.16 3.90 -2.61
N SER A 72 -5.21 4.40 -3.38
CA SER A 72 -5.16 4.28 -4.83
C SER A 72 -4.73 2.88 -5.27
N ALA A 73 -3.80 2.27 -4.54
CA ALA A 73 -3.34 0.91 -4.75
C ALA A 73 -2.89 0.22 -3.45
N ALA A 74 -2.96 -1.12 -3.46
CA ALA A 74 -2.44 -1.99 -2.42
C ALA A 74 -1.51 -3.05 -3.02
N VAL A 75 -0.31 -3.17 -2.45
CA VAL A 75 0.73 -4.09 -2.91
C VAL A 75 0.84 -5.27 -1.93
N ALA A 76 0.52 -6.46 -2.39
CA ALA A 76 0.59 -7.68 -1.59
C ALA A 76 1.92 -8.41 -1.86
N GLY A 77 2.64 -8.74 -0.79
CA GLY A 77 3.71 -9.72 -0.86
C GLY A 77 3.19 -11.13 -0.61
N GLU A 78 4.09 -12.11 -0.59
CA GLU A 78 3.76 -13.46 -0.13
C GLU A 78 3.25 -13.45 1.33
N VAL A 79 2.69 -14.57 1.79
CA VAL A 79 2.14 -14.67 3.14
C VAL A 79 3.18 -14.26 4.19
N PHE A 80 2.87 -13.23 4.97
CA PHE A 80 3.75 -12.60 5.98
C PHE A 80 5.11 -12.09 5.48
N THR A 81 5.25 -11.85 4.17
CA THR A 81 6.49 -11.36 3.55
C THR A 81 6.23 -10.05 2.82
N SER A 82 7.07 -9.04 3.04
CA SER A 82 6.96 -7.76 2.34
C SER A 82 6.99 -7.93 0.82
N PRO A 83 6.20 -7.15 0.04
CA PRO A 83 6.27 -7.17 -1.42
C PRO A 83 7.64 -6.72 -1.93
N THR A 84 7.97 -7.10 -3.16
CA THR A 84 9.21 -6.66 -3.80
C THR A 84 9.19 -5.15 -4.12
N PRO A 85 10.35 -4.49 -4.11
CA PRO A 85 10.48 -3.09 -4.55
C PRO A 85 9.87 -2.86 -5.93
N ASP A 86 10.10 -3.78 -6.88
CA ASP A 86 9.56 -3.68 -8.24
C ASP A 86 8.02 -3.67 -8.27
N SER A 87 7.36 -4.45 -7.40
CA SER A 87 5.90 -4.43 -7.32
C SER A 87 5.36 -3.15 -6.69
N VAL A 88 6.07 -2.59 -5.71
CA VAL A 88 5.72 -1.28 -5.14
C VAL A 88 5.94 -0.18 -6.18
N PHE A 89 7.03 -0.25 -6.92
CA PHE A 89 7.36 0.68 -7.98
C PHE A 89 6.34 0.63 -9.14
N ALA A 90 5.90 -0.56 -9.55
CA ALA A 90 4.83 -0.71 -10.54
C ALA A 90 3.53 -0.05 -10.08
N ALA A 91 3.18 -0.14 -8.79
CA ALA A 91 2.03 0.57 -8.23
C ALA A 91 2.21 2.10 -8.28
N ILE A 92 3.41 2.60 -7.98
CA ILE A 92 3.75 4.02 -8.09
C ILE A 92 3.60 4.51 -9.54
N GLN A 93 4.16 3.79 -10.52
CA GLN A 93 4.06 4.16 -11.93
C GLN A 93 2.61 4.15 -12.44
N ALA A 94 1.80 3.19 -11.98
CA ALA A 94 0.40 3.06 -12.37
C ALA A 94 -0.52 4.14 -11.75
N THR A 95 -0.16 4.70 -10.59
CA THR A 95 -1.07 5.60 -9.84
C THR A 95 -0.54 7.01 -9.60
N GLY A 96 0.77 7.24 -9.69
CA GLY A 96 1.38 8.54 -9.44
C GLY A 96 1.23 9.49 -10.62
N GLY A 97 0.71 10.69 -10.40
CA GLY A 97 0.72 11.79 -11.35
C GLY A 97 1.43 13.01 -10.80
N GLU A 98 1.14 14.20 -11.35
CA GLU A 98 1.73 15.47 -10.91
C GLU A 98 1.59 15.75 -9.40
N PRO A 99 0.46 15.43 -8.72
CA PRO A 99 0.34 15.63 -7.28
C PRO A 99 1.26 14.75 -6.42
N GLY A 100 1.89 13.72 -7.01
CA GLY A 100 2.80 12.81 -6.32
C GLY A 100 2.11 11.65 -5.59
N VAL A 101 2.91 10.93 -4.80
CA VAL A 101 2.52 9.67 -4.14
C VAL A 101 2.92 9.66 -2.67
N LEU A 102 1.99 9.28 -1.79
CA LEU A 102 2.27 8.96 -0.40
C LEU A 102 2.32 7.43 -0.21
N LEU A 103 3.47 6.93 0.22
CA LEU A 103 3.62 5.55 0.67
C LEU A 103 3.35 5.46 2.17
N ILE A 104 2.34 4.68 2.56
CA ILE A 104 1.99 4.41 3.96
C ILE A 104 2.54 3.03 4.33
N VAL A 105 3.59 3.01 5.14
CA VAL A 105 4.43 1.83 5.39
C VAL A 105 4.30 1.39 6.84
N LYS A 106 3.97 0.12 7.08
CA LYS A 106 3.98 -0.44 8.44
C LYS A 106 5.44 -0.59 8.90
N ASN A 107 5.74 -0.29 10.18
CA ASN A 107 7.12 -0.35 10.69
C ASN A 107 7.63 -1.79 10.89
N TYR A 108 7.93 -2.46 9.78
CA TYR A 108 8.68 -3.71 9.70
C TYR A 108 9.91 -3.49 8.83
N THR A 109 11.01 -4.18 9.14
CA THR A 109 12.28 -4.00 8.43
C THR A 109 12.15 -4.24 6.92
N GLY A 110 11.50 -5.34 6.51
CA GLY A 110 11.29 -5.65 5.10
C GLY A 110 10.45 -4.60 4.37
N ASP A 111 9.35 -4.17 5.00
CA ASP A 111 8.46 -3.15 4.45
C ASP A 111 9.20 -1.81 4.26
N ARG A 112 9.97 -1.36 5.26
CA ARG A 112 10.74 -0.12 5.16
C ARG A 112 11.80 -0.16 4.07
N LEU A 113 12.52 -1.27 3.96
CA LEU A 113 13.56 -1.42 2.94
C LEU A 113 12.94 -1.45 1.53
N ASN A 114 11.90 -2.26 1.32
CA ASN A 114 11.33 -2.43 -0.01
C ASN A 114 10.57 -1.21 -0.51
N PHE A 115 9.76 -0.59 0.35
CA PHE A 115 9.06 0.66 0.00
C PHE A 115 10.01 1.84 -0.13
N GLY A 116 11.06 1.90 0.72
CA GLY A 116 12.12 2.90 0.61
C GLY A 116 12.84 2.81 -0.73
N LEU A 117 13.24 1.61 -1.16
CA LEU A 117 13.90 1.42 -2.45
C LEU A 117 12.98 1.80 -3.63
N ALA A 118 11.71 1.42 -3.59
CA ALA A 118 10.74 1.80 -4.61
C ALA A 118 10.51 3.32 -4.69
N ALA A 119 10.52 4.02 -3.55
CA ALA A 119 10.43 5.49 -3.52
C ALA A 119 11.66 6.14 -4.18
N GLU A 120 12.88 5.64 -3.91
CA GLU A 120 14.09 6.13 -4.56
C GLU A 120 14.06 5.89 -6.08
N MET A 121 13.60 4.71 -6.52
CA MET A 121 13.39 4.42 -7.95
C MET A 121 12.42 5.42 -8.60
N ALA A 122 11.28 5.69 -7.95
CA ALA A 122 10.28 6.65 -8.44
C ALA A 122 10.77 8.09 -8.48
N ARG A 123 11.49 8.53 -7.44
CA ARG A 123 12.11 9.87 -7.40
C ARG A 123 13.15 10.03 -8.51
N ALA A 124 13.90 8.98 -8.84
CA ALA A 124 14.84 8.99 -9.96
C ALA A 124 14.14 9.14 -11.34
N GLU A 125 12.88 8.71 -11.47
CA GLU A 125 12.02 8.96 -12.63
C GLU A 125 11.26 10.30 -12.58
N GLY A 126 11.50 11.11 -11.54
CA GLY A 126 10.87 12.42 -11.37
C GLY A 126 9.46 12.38 -10.79
N ILE A 127 9.00 11.24 -10.24
CA ILE A 127 7.73 11.14 -9.54
C ILE A 127 7.95 11.60 -8.08
N PRO A 128 7.26 12.65 -7.60
CA PRO A 128 7.35 13.05 -6.19
C PRO A 128 6.76 11.97 -5.30
N VAL A 129 7.54 11.50 -4.32
CA VAL A 129 7.12 10.47 -3.37
C VAL A 129 7.47 10.89 -1.95
N GLU A 130 6.52 10.77 -1.03
CA GLU A 130 6.75 10.84 0.42
C GLU A 130 6.45 9.50 1.08
N ILE A 131 7.07 9.25 2.24
CA ILE A 131 6.89 8.02 3.01
C ILE A 131 6.47 8.37 4.43
N VAL A 132 5.36 7.79 4.89
CA VAL A 132 4.95 7.79 6.29
C VAL A 132 5.06 6.39 6.86
N VAL A 133 5.70 6.27 8.01
CA VAL A 133 5.89 5.01 8.71
C VAL A 133 4.94 4.92 9.90
N VAL A 134 4.06 3.93 9.89
CA VAL A 134 3.12 3.66 10.98
C VAL A 134 3.76 2.72 12.00
N SER A 135 3.81 3.15 13.26
CA SER A 135 4.42 2.44 14.38
C SER A 135 3.54 2.53 15.65
N ASP A 136 2.26 2.18 15.52
CA ASP A 136 1.22 2.35 16.55
C ASP A 136 1.24 1.28 17.66
N ASP A 137 2.00 0.20 17.50
CA ASP A 137 2.04 -0.88 18.48
C ASP A 137 2.83 -0.53 19.75
N VAL A 138 2.10 -0.21 20.80
CA VAL A 138 2.66 0.13 22.13
C VAL A 138 3.17 -1.07 22.93
N ALA A 139 2.91 -2.31 22.49
CA ALA A 139 3.33 -3.50 23.24
C ALA A 139 4.86 -3.66 23.35
N LEU A 140 5.59 -3.02 22.43
CA LEU A 140 7.06 -3.07 22.36
C LEU A 140 7.73 -1.81 22.91
N ALA A 141 6.97 -0.90 23.53
CA ALA A 141 7.51 0.33 24.11
C ALA A 141 8.64 0.00 25.11
N GLY A 142 9.82 0.59 24.89
CA GLY A 142 11.01 0.40 25.74
C GLY A 142 11.87 -0.83 25.42
N THR A 143 11.50 -1.64 24.42
CA THR A 143 12.33 -2.78 23.98
C THR A 143 13.30 -2.36 22.87
N GLN A 144 14.55 -2.84 22.92
CA GLN A 144 15.54 -2.66 21.83
C GLN A 144 15.53 -3.82 20.81
N GLN A 145 14.58 -4.74 20.93
CA GLN A 145 14.66 -6.04 20.26
C GLN A 145 14.19 -6.00 18.79
N TYR A 146 13.72 -4.85 18.29
CA TYR A 146 13.15 -4.65 16.96
C TYR A 146 13.48 -3.25 16.41
N ALA A 147 13.13 -2.98 15.14
CA ALA A 147 13.29 -1.68 14.48
C ALA A 147 12.36 -0.55 15.03
N GLY A 148 11.95 -0.65 16.30
CA GLY A 148 10.94 0.17 16.96
C GLY A 148 9.58 -0.53 17.09
N ALA A 149 8.56 0.25 17.49
CA ALA A 149 7.17 -0.19 17.57
C ALA A 149 6.66 -0.64 16.18
N ARG A 150 5.91 -1.74 16.11
CA ARG A 150 5.34 -2.25 14.84
C ARG A 150 4.20 -1.35 14.35
N GLY A 151 3.93 -1.38 13.05
CA GLY A 151 2.68 -0.86 12.49
C GLY A 151 1.62 -1.96 12.44
N ILE A 152 0.48 -1.77 13.10
CA ILE A 152 -0.60 -2.75 13.20
C ILE A 152 -1.94 -2.13 12.75
N ALA A 153 -3.02 -2.34 13.50
CA ALA A 153 -4.38 -1.96 13.13
C ALA A 153 -4.57 -0.44 12.95
N GLY A 154 -3.80 0.41 13.63
CA GLY A 154 -3.86 1.87 13.48
C GLY A 154 -3.57 2.34 12.05
N THR A 155 -2.88 1.53 11.25
CA THR A 155 -2.59 1.82 9.84
C THR A 155 -3.86 2.12 9.02
N VAL A 156 -5.00 1.47 9.30
CA VAL A 156 -6.24 1.74 8.54
C VAL A 156 -6.79 3.14 8.80
N LEU A 157 -6.54 3.70 9.99
CA LEU A 157 -6.94 5.07 10.32
C LEU A 157 -6.11 6.06 9.51
N VAL A 158 -4.80 5.81 9.38
CA VAL A 158 -3.90 6.59 8.53
C VAL A 158 -4.36 6.55 7.08
N HIS A 159 -4.70 5.35 6.55
CA HIS A 159 -5.26 5.22 5.20
C HIS A 159 -6.51 6.10 5.01
N LYS A 160 -7.44 6.08 5.97
CA LYS A 160 -8.72 6.79 5.86
C LYS A 160 -8.57 8.29 5.95
N VAL A 161 -7.73 8.78 6.87
CA VAL A 161 -7.56 10.21 7.13
C VAL A 161 -6.72 10.83 6.01
N ALA A 162 -5.58 10.24 5.66
CA ALA A 162 -4.76 10.71 4.56
C ALA A 162 -5.50 10.62 3.21
N GLY A 163 -6.27 9.54 2.99
CA GLY A 163 -7.05 9.37 1.76
C GLY A 163 -8.18 10.38 1.62
N ALA A 164 -8.79 10.81 2.74
CA ALA A 164 -9.75 11.90 2.72
C ALA A 164 -9.07 13.23 2.40
N ALA A 165 -7.91 13.52 3.03
CA ALA A 165 -7.13 14.73 2.77
C ALA A 165 -6.69 14.83 1.30
N ALA A 166 -6.25 13.73 0.70
CA ALA A 166 -5.93 13.68 -0.72
C ALA A 166 -7.16 13.93 -1.60
N ALA A 167 -8.30 13.32 -1.28
CA ALA A 167 -9.56 13.53 -2.01
C ALA A 167 -10.10 14.97 -1.92
N GLU A 168 -9.74 15.71 -0.88
CA GLU A 168 -10.00 17.16 -0.74
C GLU A 168 -9.04 18.03 -1.57
N GLY A 169 -8.05 17.42 -2.24
CA GLY A 169 -7.11 18.11 -3.11
C GLY A 169 -5.91 18.73 -2.38
N LYS A 170 -5.60 18.28 -1.16
CA LYS A 170 -4.39 18.71 -0.45
C LYS A 170 -3.13 18.23 -1.18
N ASP A 171 -2.06 19.01 -1.06
CA ASP A 171 -0.78 18.66 -1.66
C ASP A 171 -0.07 17.53 -0.92
N LEU A 172 0.98 16.97 -1.52
CA LEU A 172 1.72 15.83 -0.97
C LEU A 172 2.28 16.09 0.42
N ALA A 173 2.79 17.29 0.68
CA ALA A 173 3.40 17.64 1.96
C ALA A 173 2.34 17.71 3.06
N ASP A 174 1.19 18.34 2.79
CA ASP A 174 0.07 18.42 3.71
C ASP A 174 -0.55 17.04 3.99
N VAL A 175 -0.71 16.20 2.96
CA VAL A 175 -1.24 14.83 3.12
C VAL A 175 -0.26 13.98 3.95
N ALA A 176 1.05 14.10 3.72
CA ALA A 176 2.06 13.40 4.49
C ALA A 176 2.13 13.89 5.95
N ALA A 177 1.92 15.18 6.21
CA ALA A 177 1.91 15.73 7.57
C ALA A 177 0.68 15.33 8.39
N ILE A 178 -0.45 15.06 7.72
CA ILE A 178 -1.69 14.58 8.34
C ILE A 178 -1.64 13.09 8.68
N ALA A 179 -0.91 12.32 7.87
CA ALA A 179 -0.77 10.86 7.97
C ALA A 179 0.12 10.44 9.15
#